data_AF-A0A2H1W2G7-F1
#
_entry.id   AF-A0A2H1W2G7-F1
#
_cell.length_a   1.000
_cell.length_b   1.000
_cell.length_c   1.000
_cell.angle_alpha   90.00
_cell.angle_beta   90.00
_cell.angle_gamma   90.00
#
_symmetry.space_group_name_H-M   'P 1'
#
loop_
_entity.id
_entity.type
_entity.pdbx_description
1 polymer ?
#
loop_
_entity_poly.entity_id
_entity_poly.type
_entity_poly.pdbx_seq_one_letter_code
_entity_poly.pdbx_strand_id
1 'polypeptide(L)'
;MCKEGGCGACVVAVTVNDPHRRTFSVNSCLVSVTSCQDWEITTIEGIGNRARGYHPVQRTLAEYNGTQCGYCSPGFVMSMYSLLEANGYDLTQYEIENSFGSNTCRCTGSRPILDAFKSFAKDAPKPPPKIEDIEDLKICAGKGDCKGCGKDKNWCMVSQSDVDPPRIKKINLKD
;
A
#
# COMPACT_ATOMS: atom_id res chain seq x y z
N MET A 1 -15.46 -2.79 -14.20
CA MET A 1 -14.34 -3.07 -15.12
C MET A 1 -14.59 -4.41 -15.81
N CYS A 2 -14.20 -5.57 -15.25
CA CYS A 2 -14.44 -6.86 -15.91
C CYS A 2 -15.89 -7.39 -15.83
N LYS A 3 -16.65 -7.04 -14.78
CA LYS A 3 -18.04 -7.50 -14.52
C LYS A 3 -18.21 -9.01 -14.29
N GLU A 4 -17.13 -9.71 -14.03
CA GLU A 4 -17.12 -11.17 -13.80
C GLU A 4 -16.39 -11.56 -12.50
N GLY A 5 -16.11 -10.58 -11.63
CA GLY A 5 -15.46 -10.81 -10.33
C GLY A 5 -13.94 -11.00 -10.35
N GLY A 6 -13.31 -11.06 -11.52
CA GLY A 6 -11.85 -11.31 -11.62
C GLY A 6 -10.93 -10.13 -11.28
N CYS A 7 -11.39 -8.88 -11.37
CA CYS A 7 -10.51 -7.71 -11.21
C CYS A 7 -10.49 -7.07 -9.82
N GLY A 8 -11.50 -7.32 -8.98
CA GLY A 8 -11.59 -6.77 -7.61
C GLY A 8 -11.86 -5.26 -7.51
N ALA A 9 -11.86 -4.53 -8.63
CA ALA A 9 -12.07 -3.07 -8.62
C ALA A 9 -13.44 -2.64 -8.06
N CYS A 10 -14.41 -3.54 -8.00
CA CYS A 10 -15.76 -3.29 -7.48
C CYS A 10 -15.98 -3.87 -6.08
N VAL A 11 -14.92 -4.16 -5.33
CA VAL A 11 -15.04 -4.70 -3.97
C VAL A 11 -15.66 -3.67 -3.03
N VAL A 12 -16.65 -4.11 -2.26
CA VAL A 12 -17.26 -3.37 -1.15
C VAL A 12 -17.26 -4.25 0.10
N ALA A 13 -17.32 -3.64 1.28
CA ALA A 13 -17.46 -4.34 2.54
C ALA A 13 -18.94 -4.56 2.86
N VAL A 14 -19.26 -5.74 3.36
CA VAL A 14 -20.60 -6.13 3.80
C VAL A 14 -20.50 -6.59 5.24
N THR A 15 -21.34 -6.04 6.11
CA THR A 15 -21.54 -6.52 7.46
C THR A 15 -22.96 -7.04 7.60
N VAL A 16 -23.12 -8.26 8.12
CA VAL A 16 -24.43 -8.87 8.39
C VAL A 16 -24.53 -9.23 9.87
N ASN A 17 -25.73 -9.13 10.43
CA ASN A 17 -25.98 -9.26 11.88
C ASN A 17 -26.84 -10.50 12.24
N ASP A 18 -26.67 -11.63 11.53
CA ASP A 18 -27.44 -12.85 11.79
C ASP A 18 -26.60 -14.12 11.52
N PRO A 19 -26.36 -15.02 12.51
CA PRO A 19 -26.66 -14.90 13.95
C PRO A 19 -25.62 -14.07 14.74
N HIS A 20 -24.49 -13.73 14.12
CA HIS A 20 -23.42 -12.94 14.69
C HIS A 20 -22.95 -11.88 13.69
N ARG A 21 -22.49 -10.72 14.20
CA ARG A 21 -21.92 -9.65 13.37
C ARG A 21 -20.67 -10.19 12.68
N ARG A 22 -20.72 -10.30 11.35
CA ARG A 22 -19.58 -10.70 10.52
C ARG A 22 -19.41 -9.74 9.36
N THR A 23 -18.17 -9.33 9.12
CA THR A 23 -17.80 -8.46 7.99
C THR A 23 -17.03 -9.27 6.96
N PHE A 24 -17.33 -9.07 5.69
CA PHE A 24 -16.61 -9.71 4.58
C PHE A 24 -16.64 -8.82 3.34
N SER A 25 -15.78 -9.10 2.37
CA SER A 25 -15.74 -8.37 1.10
C SER A 25 -16.53 -9.11 0.01
N VAL A 26 -17.17 -8.36 -0.88
CA VAL A 26 -17.88 -8.91 -2.05
C VAL A 26 -17.57 -8.13 -3.32
N ASN A 27 -17.57 -8.83 -4.46
CA ASN A 27 -17.56 -8.20 -5.77
C ASN A 27 -18.98 -7.69 -6.09
N SER A 28 -19.23 -6.39 -5.92
CA SER A 28 -20.57 -5.80 -6.12
C SER A 28 -21.14 -6.04 -7.53
N CYS A 29 -20.30 -6.22 -8.55
CA CYS A 29 -20.76 -6.52 -9.91
C CYS A 29 -21.47 -7.87 -10.06
N LEU A 30 -21.31 -8.80 -9.11
CA LEU A 30 -21.93 -10.12 -9.12
C LEU A 30 -23.07 -10.28 -8.10
N VAL A 31 -23.28 -9.29 -7.24
CA VAL A 31 -24.26 -9.38 -6.15
C VAL A 31 -25.54 -8.67 -6.58
N SER A 32 -26.66 -9.40 -6.57
CA SER A 32 -27.98 -8.80 -6.78
C SER A 32 -28.37 -7.97 -5.57
N VAL A 33 -28.90 -6.77 -5.80
CA VAL A 33 -29.43 -5.90 -4.75
C VAL A 33 -30.54 -6.58 -3.95
N THR A 34 -31.33 -7.46 -4.58
CA THR A 34 -32.40 -8.22 -3.91
C THR A 34 -31.89 -9.20 -2.86
N SER A 35 -30.61 -9.60 -2.94
CA SER A 35 -29.96 -10.49 -1.98
C SER A 35 -29.34 -9.75 -0.79
N CYS A 36 -29.30 -8.42 -0.84
CA CYS A 36 -28.68 -7.57 0.18
C CYS A 36 -29.65 -7.14 1.29
N GLN A 37 -30.77 -7.85 1.45
CA GLN A 37 -31.67 -7.60 2.57
C GLN A 37 -30.92 -7.80 3.89
N ASP A 38 -31.06 -6.83 4.81
CA ASP A 38 -30.39 -6.79 6.12
C ASP A 38 -28.85 -6.74 6.07
N TRP A 39 -28.28 -6.32 4.94
CA TRP A 39 -26.83 -6.11 4.79
C TRP A 39 -26.46 -4.65 5.03
N GLU A 40 -25.46 -4.40 5.86
CA GLU A 40 -24.79 -3.11 5.99
C GLU A 40 -23.65 -3.04 4.95
N ILE A 41 -23.87 -2.29 3.87
CA ILE A 41 -22.89 -2.14 2.78
C ILE A 41 -22.07 -0.86 3.01
N THR A 42 -20.75 -1.01 3.10
CA THR A 42 -19.79 0.08 3.23
C THR A 42 -18.92 0.17 1.97
N THR A 43 -18.87 1.37 1.37
CA THR A 43 -18.02 1.68 0.21
C THR A 43 -16.79 2.49 0.62
N ILE A 44 -15.91 2.80 -0.34
CA ILE A 44 -14.67 3.55 -0.12
C ILE A 44 -14.92 4.94 0.49
N GLU A 45 -16.02 5.58 0.12
CA GLU A 45 -16.41 6.90 0.65
C GLU A 45 -16.93 6.82 2.08
N GLY A 46 -17.47 5.66 2.47
CA GLY A 46 -18.04 5.39 3.79
C GLY A 46 -16.98 5.34 4.90
N ILE A 47 -15.78 4.83 4.59
CA ILE A 47 -14.70 4.71 5.58
C ILE A 47 -13.90 6.01 5.78
N GLY A 48 -13.94 6.93 4.81
CA GLY A 48 -13.16 8.16 4.87
C GLY A 48 -13.16 8.93 3.56
N ASN A 49 -13.04 10.26 3.65
CA ASN A 49 -13.06 11.17 2.51
C ASN A 49 -12.45 12.53 2.87
N ARG A 50 -12.35 13.43 1.88
CA ARG A 50 -11.76 14.77 2.04
C ARG A 50 -12.43 15.64 3.11
N ALA A 51 -13.71 15.44 3.39
CA ALA A 51 -14.45 16.24 4.37
C ALA A 51 -14.30 15.71 5.81
N ARG A 52 -14.16 14.39 5.98
CA ARG A 52 -14.12 13.72 7.30
C ARG A 52 -12.73 13.26 7.72
N GLY A 53 -11.76 13.30 6.80
CA GLY A 53 -10.46 12.65 6.95
C GLY A 53 -10.46 11.25 6.33
N TYR A 54 -9.26 10.78 6.01
CA TYR A 54 -9.04 9.48 5.40
C TYR A 54 -8.78 8.40 6.44
N HIS A 55 -9.33 7.22 6.21
CA HIS A 55 -9.09 6.02 7.01
C HIS A 55 -7.60 5.64 6.96
N PRO A 56 -7.01 5.07 8.04
CA PRO A 56 -5.62 4.62 8.02
C PRO A 56 -5.27 3.75 6.81
N VAL A 57 -6.14 2.83 6.40
CA VAL A 57 -5.92 1.98 5.21
C VAL A 57 -5.80 2.81 3.91
N GLN A 58 -6.63 3.86 3.74
CA GLN A 58 -6.53 4.76 2.59
C GLN A 58 -5.21 5.53 2.60
N ARG A 59 -4.83 6.03 3.79
CA ARG A 59 -3.63 6.82 3.98
C ARG A 59 -2.36 6.00 3.75
N THR A 60 -2.28 4.79 4.33
CA THR A 60 -1.12 3.90 4.19
C THR A 60 -0.90 3.51 2.74
N LEU A 61 -1.95 3.21 1.97
CA LEU A 61 -1.81 2.92 0.54
C LEU A 61 -1.19 4.11 -0.23
N ALA A 62 -1.58 5.33 0.12
CA ALA A 62 -1.04 6.55 -0.51
C ALA A 62 0.42 6.80 -0.06
N GLU A 63 0.73 6.67 1.23
CA GLU A 63 2.07 6.90 1.79
C GLU A 63 3.13 5.94 1.23
N TYR A 64 2.72 4.72 0.88
CA TYR A 64 3.60 3.70 0.30
C TYR A 64 3.67 3.76 -1.23
N ASN A 65 3.16 4.82 -1.87
CA ASN A 65 3.09 4.93 -3.33
C ASN A 65 2.35 3.74 -3.98
N GLY A 66 1.37 3.16 -3.27
CA GLY A 66 0.57 2.03 -3.73
C GLY A 66 -0.49 2.40 -4.77
N THR A 67 -0.46 3.63 -5.30
CA THR A 67 -1.40 4.13 -6.30
C THR A 67 -0.66 4.87 -7.41
N GLN A 68 -1.02 4.56 -8.66
CA GLN A 68 -0.62 5.32 -9.85
C GLN A 68 -1.86 5.88 -10.57
N CYS A 69 -2.52 5.08 -11.41
CA CYS A 69 -3.74 5.52 -12.11
C CYS A 69 -4.97 5.65 -11.19
N GLY A 70 -4.94 5.07 -9.99
CA GLY A 70 -6.01 5.16 -8.99
C GLY A 70 -7.21 4.24 -9.20
N TYR A 71 -7.38 3.63 -10.37
CA TYR A 71 -8.62 2.92 -10.69
C TYR A 71 -8.88 1.69 -9.79
N CYS A 72 -7.84 0.91 -9.48
CA CYS A 72 -7.97 -0.28 -8.63
C CYS A 72 -7.90 0.04 -7.12
N SER A 73 -7.47 1.25 -6.75
CA SER A 73 -7.20 1.61 -5.34
C SER A 73 -8.40 1.44 -4.42
N PRO A 74 -9.65 1.82 -4.81
CA PRO A 74 -10.82 1.56 -3.97
C PRO A 74 -11.02 0.09 -3.65
N GLY A 75 -10.88 -0.81 -4.65
CA GLY A 75 -11.04 -2.25 -4.44
C GLY A 75 -10.02 -2.82 -3.46
N PHE A 76 -8.75 -2.47 -3.65
CA PHE A 76 -7.66 -2.84 -2.73
C PHE A 76 -7.89 -2.35 -1.30
N VAL A 77 -8.28 -1.08 -1.14
CA VAL A 77 -8.58 -0.52 0.19
C VAL A 77 -9.75 -1.23 0.84
N MET A 78 -10.83 -1.47 0.09
CA MET A 78 -12.02 -2.13 0.64
C MET A 78 -11.75 -3.59 0.99
N SER A 79 -10.96 -4.32 0.20
CA SER A 79 -10.50 -5.67 0.55
C SER A 79 -9.72 -5.67 1.86
N MET A 80 -8.76 -4.75 2.02
CA MET A 80 -7.97 -4.68 3.25
C MET A 80 -8.80 -4.25 4.46
N TYR A 81 -9.70 -3.28 4.28
CA TYR A 81 -10.64 -2.84 5.30
C TYR A 81 -11.53 -4.00 5.78
N SER A 82 -12.17 -4.72 4.86
CA SER A 82 -12.99 -5.89 5.21
C SER A 82 -12.20 -6.96 5.96
N LEU A 83 -10.93 -7.18 5.59
CA LEU A 83 -10.08 -8.17 6.24
C LEU A 83 -9.76 -7.79 7.69
N LEU A 84 -9.45 -6.51 7.95
CA LEU A 84 -9.21 -5.97 9.29
C LEU A 84 -10.48 -5.97 10.14
N GLU A 85 -11.63 -5.61 9.57
CA GLU A 85 -12.91 -5.65 10.29
C GLU A 85 -13.30 -7.09 10.70
N ALA A 86 -12.90 -8.09 9.90
CA ALA A 86 -13.20 -9.49 10.17
C ALA A 86 -12.28 -10.13 11.22
N ASN A 87 -10.99 -9.75 11.25
CA ASN A 87 -9.96 -10.45 12.03
C ASN A 87 -9.23 -9.55 13.05
N GLY A 88 -9.50 -8.25 13.07
CA GLY A 88 -8.69 -7.27 13.76
C GLY A 88 -7.26 -7.20 13.19
N TYR A 89 -6.30 -6.85 14.07
CA TYR A 89 -4.87 -6.79 13.72
C TYR A 89 -4.12 -8.12 13.95
N ASP A 90 -4.84 -9.23 14.12
CA ASP A 90 -4.25 -10.57 14.31
C ASP A 90 -4.03 -11.31 12.98
N LEU A 91 -3.46 -10.62 12.00
CA LEU A 91 -3.21 -11.14 10.65
C LEU A 91 -1.72 -11.27 10.38
N THR A 92 -1.32 -12.34 9.70
CA THR A 92 0.03 -12.51 9.17
C THR A 92 0.18 -11.85 7.80
N GLN A 93 1.42 -11.53 7.40
CA GLN A 93 1.70 -11.02 6.06
C GLN A 93 1.22 -11.96 4.95
N TYR A 94 1.30 -13.27 5.18
CA TYR A 94 0.84 -14.29 4.24
C TYR A 94 -0.68 -14.26 4.06
N GLU A 95 -1.45 -14.15 5.15
CA GLU A 95 -2.91 -14.06 5.09
C GLU A 95 -3.36 -12.79 4.36
N ILE A 96 -2.69 -11.66 4.60
CA ILE A 96 -2.95 -10.40 3.89
C ILE A 96 -2.69 -10.57 2.40
N GLU A 97 -1.53 -11.11 2.01
CA GLU A 97 -1.21 -11.33 0.59
C GLU A 97 -2.20 -12.27 -0.11
N ASN A 98 -2.54 -13.38 0.55
CA ASN A 98 -3.48 -14.37 0.01
C ASN A 98 -4.90 -13.79 -0.16
N SER A 99 -5.29 -12.80 0.67
CA SER A 99 -6.59 -12.14 0.55
C SER A 99 -6.76 -11.31 -0.73
N PHE A 100 -5.66 -10.89 -1.37
CA PHE A 100 -5.68 -10.03 -2.55
C PHE A 100 -5.73 -10.78 -3.88
N GLY A 101 -5.91 -12.10 -3.89
CA GLY A 101 -5.95 -12.90 -5.12
C GLY A 101 -7.00 -12.44 -6.14
N SER A 102 -8.07 -11.77 -5.70
CA SER A 102 -9.12 -11.22 -6.56
C SER A 102 -8.90 -9.76 -6.98
N ASN A 103 -7.82 -9.10 -6.55
CA ASN A 103 -7.52 -7.71 -6.85
C ASN A 103 -6.38 -7.58 -7.85
N THR A 104 -6.66 -7.00 -9.02
CA THR A 104 -5.65 -6.82 -10.08
C THR A 104 -5.24 -5.36 -10.21
N CYS A 105 -3.93 -5.10 -10.25
CA CYS A 105 -3.38 -3.79 -10.63
C CYS A 105 -2.49 -3.93 -11.87
N ARG A 106 -2.66 -3.02 -12.84
CA ARG A 106 -1.83 -2.99 -14.05
C ARG A 106 -0.65 -2.02 -13.98
N CYS A 107 -0.65 -1.10 -13.02
CA CYS A 107 0.29 0.02 -12.97
C CYS A 107 1.42 -0.18 -11.96
N THR A 108 1.09 -0.60 -10.72
CA THR A 108 2.05 -0.58 -9.59
C THR A 108 2.97 -1.79 -9.52
N GLY A 109 2.67 -2.86 -10.26
CA GLY A 109 3.37 -4.14 -10.09
C GLY A 109 3.12 -4.81 -8.74
N SER A 110 2.04 -4.42 -8.02
CA SER A 110 1.57 -4.95 -6.72
C SER A 110 2.50 -4.77 -5.52
N ARG A 111 3.82 -4.70 -5.71
CA ARG A 111 4.81 -4.56 -4.63
C ARG A 111 4.50 -3.42 -3.64
N PRO A 112 4.32 -2.15 -4.06
CA PRO A 112 4.05 -1.08 -3.09
C PRO A 112 2.69 -1.22 -2.39
N ILE A 113 1.72 -1.90 -3.02
CA ILE A 113 0.42 -2.20 -2.40
C ILE A 113 0.60 -3.25 -1.28
N LEU A 114 1.35 -4.32 -1.58
CA LEU A 114 1.65 -5.36 -0.59
C LEU A 114 2.50 -4.82 0.55
N ASP A 115 3.52 -4.01 0.27
CA ASP A 115 4.34 -3.36 1.30
C ASP A 115 3.49 -2.47 2.22
N ALA A 116 2.52 -1.73 1.64
CA ALA A 116 1.57 -0.90 2.39
C ALA A 116 0.70 -1.74 3.33
N PHE A 117 0.07 -2.80 2.83
CA PHE A 117 -0.92 -3.53 3.62
C PHE A 117 -0.31 -4.57 4.57
N LYS A 118 0.84 -5.14 4.21
CA LYS A 118 1.61 -6.00 5.11
C LYS A 118 2.10 -5.24 6.35
N SER A 119 2.14 -3.90 6.34
CA SER A 119 2.46 -3.12 7.54
C SER A 119 1.41 -3.23 8.65
N PHE A 120 0.19 -3.70 8.34
CA PHE A 120 -0.85 -3.98 9.31
C PHE A 120 -0.76 -5.38 9.91
N ALA A 121 0.15 -6.23 9.42
CA ALA A 121 0.33 -7.58 9.93
C ALA A 121 1.02 -7.58 11.30
N LYS A 122 0.72 -8.59 12.13
CA LYS A 122 1.38 -8.78 13.43
C LYS A 122 2.86 -9.13 13.32
N ASP A 123 3.26 -9.76 12.22
CA ASP A 123 4.63 -10.15 11.89
C ASP A 123 5.29 -9.16 10.92
N ALA A 124 4.74 -7.94 10.78
CA ALA A 124 5.30 -6.91 9.92
C ALA A 124 6.73 -6.54 10.38
N PRO A 125 7.73 -6.52 9.46
CA PRO A 125 9.04 -5.99 9.79
C PRO A 125 8.92 -4.51 10.14
N LYS A 126 9.82 -4.02 11.02
CA LYS A 126 9.92 -2.58 11.31
C LYS A 126 10.04 -1.82 9.98
N PRO A 127 9.32 -0.69 9.81
CA PRO A 127 9.33 0.04 8.57
C PRO A 127 10.78 0.33 8.16
N PRO A 128 11.16 0.10 6.90
CA PRO A 128 12.48 0.46 6.44
C PRO A 128 12.70 1.96 6.69
N PRO A 129 13.93 2.39 7.02
CA PRO A 129 14.21 3.80 7.18
C PRO A 129 13.80 4.54 5.90
N LYS A 130 13.11 5.68 6.05
CA LYS A 130 12.68 6.51 4.93
C LYS A 130 13.89 6.78 4.04
N ILE A 131 13.85 6.27 2.81
CA ILE A 131 14.87 6.55 1.81
C ILE A 131 14.58 7.97 1.33
N GLU A 132 15.56 8.86 1.44
CA GLU A 132 15.43 10.22 0.92
C GLU A 132 15.31 10.14 -0.61
N ASP A 133 14.36 10.90 -1.17
CA ASP A 133 14.22 11.01 -2.61
C ASP A 133 15.47 11.67 -3.19
N ILE A 134 15.80 11.34 -4.44
CA ILE A 134 17.02 11.87 -5.08
C ILE A 134 17.02 13.40 -5.16
N GLU A 135 15.83 14.00 -5.20
CA GLU A 135 15.59 15.44 -5.18
C GLU A 135 15.79 16.06 -3.79
N ASP A 136 15.60 15.27 -2.72
CA ASP A 136 15.85 15.69 -1.33
C ASP A 136 17.33 15.61 -0.97
N LEU A 137 18.12 14.84 -1.73
CA LEU A 137 19.56 14.79 -1.58
C LEU A 137 20.14 16.17 -1.91
N LYS A 138 20.83 16.76 -0.94
CA LYS A 138 21.67 17.95 -1.16
C LYS A 138 22.91 17.55 -1.97
N ILE A 139 22.72 17.34 -3.27
CA ILE A 139 23.81 17.19 -4.21
C ILE A 139 24.50 18.56 -4.33
N CYS A 140 25.81 18.59 -4.13
CA CYS A 140 26.67 19.77 -4.13
C CYS A 140 26.24 20.88 -5.11
N ALA A 141 25.53 21.89 -4.61
CA ALA A 141 25.04 23.00 -5.41
C ALA A 141 26.13 24.05 -5.65
N GLY A 142 27.23 23.70 -6.32
CA GLY A 142 28.20 24.60 -6.97
C GLY A 142 28.76 25.81 -6.21
N LYS A 143 28.49 25.97 -4.91
CA LYS A 143 28.86 27.12 -4.05
C LYS A 143 29.17 26.71 -2.60
N GLY A 144 29.18 25.41 -2.31
CA GLY A 144 29.71 24.84 -1.08
C GLY A 144 30.94 24.02 -1.41
N ASP A 145 31.93 24.05 -0.53
CA ASP A 145 33.27 23.48 -0.68
C ASP A 145 33.23 21.94 -0.77
N CYS A 146 32.79 21.43 -1.92
CA CYS A 146 32.81 20.00 -2.23
C CYS A 146 34.20 19.64 -2.70
N LYS A 147 35.01 19.11 -1.77
CA LYS A 147 36.35 18.61 -2.08
C LYS A 147 36.26 17.60 -3.23
N GLY A 148 36.97 17.88 -4.33
CA GLY A 148 37.13 16.97 -5.47
C GLY A 148 36.22 17.21 -6.67
N CYS A 149 35.26 18.14 -6.61
CA CYS A 149 34.37 18.39 -7.74
C CYS A 149 34.97 19.41 -8.73
N GLY A 150 35.32 18.95 -9.93
CA GLY A 150 35.78 19.81 -11.03
C GLY A 150 34.69 20.75 -11.56
N LYS A 151 35.07 21.65 -12.48
CA LYS A 151 34.25 22.77 -12.99
C LYS A 151 32.91 22.39 -13.67
N ASP A 152 32.60 21.11 -13.83
CA ASP A 152 31.35 20.63 -14.41
C ASP A 152 30.24 20.54 -13.36
N LYS A 153 29.35 21.52 -13.39
CA LYS A 153 28.27 21.71 -12.41
C LYS A 153 27.13 20.69 -12.51
N ASN A 154 27.17 19.78 -13.47
CA ASN A 154 26.07 18.86 -13.73
C ASN A 154 26.28 17.47 -13.11
N TRP A 155 27.53 17.02 -12.92
CA TRP A 155 27.84 15.68 -12.43
C TRP A 155 29.15 15.69 -11.65
N CYS A 156 29.17 15.05 -10.48
CA CYS A 156 30.36 14.89 -9.65
C CYS A 156 30.68 13.40 -9.48
N MET A 157 31.87 12.96 -9.87
CA MET A 157 32.35 11.62 -9.49
C MET A 157 32.87 11.68 -8.05
N VAL A 158 32.14 11.03 -7.15
CA VAL A 158 32.52 10.91 -5.74
C VAL A 158 33.45 9.71 -5.60
N SER A 159 34.63 9.89 -5.00
CA SER A 159 35.52 8.76 -4.76
C SER A 159 34.99 7.90 -3.62
N GLN A 160 35.35 6.61 -3.57
CA GLN A 160 34.87 5.70 -2.52
C GLN A 160 35.28 6.15 -1.10
N SER A 161 36.31 7.00 -1.00
CA SER A 161 36.76 7.66 0.23
C SER A 161 35.91 8.86 0.66
N ASP A 162 35.12 9.46 -0.24
CA ASP A 162 34.24 10.61 0.04
C ASP A 162 32.83 10.17 0.44
N VAL A 163 32.52 8.87 0.32
CA VAL A 163 31.30 8.27 0.84
C VAL A 163 31.55 7.95 2.31
N ASP A 164 30.87 8.65 3.24
CA ASP A 164 30.83 8.30 4.67
C ASP A 164 30.69 6.78 4.84
N PRO A 165 31.36 6.16 5.83
CA PRO A 165 31.66 4.74 5.85
C PRO A 165 30.41 3.95 5.48
N PRO A 166 30.46 3.21 4.37
CA PRO A 166 29.25 2.80 3.70
C PRO A 166 28.51 1.89 4.67
N ARG A 167 27.25 2.22 4.96
CA ARG A 167 26.32 1.32 5.64
C ARG A 167 26.00 0.15 4.69
N ILE A 168 27.02 -0.62 4.30
CA ILE A 168 26.90 -1.84 3.55
C ILE A 168 26.27 -2.84 4.51
N LYS A 169 24.94 -2.95 4.45
CA LYS A 169 24.24 -4.07 5.07
C LYS A 169 24.53 -5.30 4.20
N LYS A 170 25.49 -6.12 4.63
CA LYS A 170 25.67 -7.45 4.06
C LYS A 170 24.43 -8.28 4.36
N ILE A 171 23.67 -8.63 3.32
CA ILE A 171 22.55 -9.57 3.43
C ILE A 171 23.16 -10.96 3.24
N ASN A 172 23.33 -11.69 4.34
CA ASN A 172 23.69 -13.10 4.26
C ASN A 172 22.41 -13.89 3.97
N LEU A 173 22.27 -14.35 2.73
CA LEU A 173 21.24 -15.33 2.37
C LEU A 173 21.66 -16.66 3.01
N LYS A 174 20.74 -17.29 3.76
CA LYS A 174 20.88 -18.71 4.10
C LYS A 174 20.29 -19.48 2.92
N ASP A 175 21.14 -20.20 2.22
CA ASP A 175 20.71 -21.26 1.30
C ASP A 175 19.88 -22.31 2.05
#